data_AF-A0A7Y5D3D2-F1
#
_entry.id   AF-A0A7Y5D3D2-F1
#
_cell.length_a   1.000
_cell.length_b   1.000
_cell.length_c   1.000
_cell.angle_alpha   90.00
_cell.angle_beta   90.00
_cell.angle_gamma   90.00
#
_symmetry.space_group_name_H-M   'P 1'
#
loop_
_entity.id
_entity.type
_entity.pdbx_description
1 polymer ?
#
loop_
_entity_poly.entity_id
_entity_poly.type
_entity_poly.pdbx_seq_one_letter_code
_entity_poly.pdbx_strand_id
1 'polypeptide(L)'
;VGGGNFLVLAQSQAQALSACEAAIEVMCEVPNVIMPFPGGVVRSGSKVGSKYTTLNASTNDAFCPTLKGATKTELSPDIESVMEIVIDGLSQEDINKAMRAGIQAVCNLGAANGIKRISAGNYGGKLGPFHFHLQEIMA
;
A
#
# COMPACT_ATOMS: atom_id res chain seq x y z
N VAL A 1 -2.65 13.97 -10.26
CA VAL A 1 -3.48 12.92 -9.63
C VAL A 1 -2.73 12.44 -8.39
N GLY A 2 -3.41 12.24 -7.26
CA GLY A 2 -2.72 11.82 -6.03
C GLY A 2 -3.46 10.72 -5.28
N GLY A 3 -2.70 9.95 -4.51
CA GLY A 3 -3.24 8.86 -3.68
C GLY A 3 -3.37 7.49 -4.36
N GLY A 4 -2.72 7.29 -5.51
CA GLY A 4 -2.53 5.92 -6.02
C GLY A 4 -1.72 5.13 -5.01
N ASN A 5 -2.09 3.89 -4.69
CA ASN A 5 -1.40 3.16 -3.63
C ASN A 5 -1.50 1.65 -3.80
N PHE A 6 -0.57 0.95 -3.16
CA PHE A 6 -0.69 -0.47 -2.88
C PHE A 6 -0.08 -0.81 -1.52
N LEU A 7 -0.55 -1.92 -0.96
CA LEU A 7 -0.17 -2.46 0.34
C LEU A 7 0.70 -3.70 0.12
N VAL A 8 1.82 -3.78 0.84
CA VAL A 8 2.68 -4.96 0.95
C VAL A 8 2.44 -5.62 2.30
N LEU A 9 1.97 -6.87 2.27
CA LEU A 9 1.66 -7.64 3.47
C LEU A 9 2.66 -8.79 3.60
N ALA A 10 3.40 -8.82 4.71
CA ALA A 10 4.51 -9.74 4.92
C ALA A 10 4.53 -10.37 6.32
N GLN A 11 5.34 -11.42 6.48
CA GLN A 11 5.49 -12.17 7.73
C GLN A 11 6.33 -11.49 8.80
N SER A 12 7.00 -10.38 8.47
CA SER A 12 7.74 -9.58 9.44
C SER A 12 7.90 -8.14 8.96
N GLN A 13 8.19 -7.24 9.89
CA GLN A 13 8.46 -5.84 9.56
C GLN A 13 9.67 -5.68 8.64
N ALA A 14 10.76 -6.41 8.89
CA ALA A 14 11.97 -6.32 8.07
C ALA A 14 11.71 -6.74 6.62
N GLN A 15 10.91 -7.79 6.42
CA GLN A 15 10.53 -8.26 5.08
C GLN A 15 9.61 -7.28 4.36
N ALA A 16 8.61 -6.71 5.05
CA ALA A 16 7.76 -5.67 4.47
C ALA A 16 8.58 -4.44 4.05
N LEU A 17 9.49 -3.98 4.91
CA LEU A 17 10.36 -2.83 4.62
C LEU A 17 11.26 -3.10 3.42
N SER A 18 11.98 -4.23 3.43
CA SER A 18 12.89 -4.60 2.34
C SER A 18 12.16 -4.67 1.00
N ALA A 19 10.94 -5.20 1.00
CA ALA A 19 10.11 -5.25 -0.19
C ALA A 19 9.66 -3.86 -0.68
N CYS A 20 9.27 -2.99 0.25
CA CYS A 20 8.92 -1.62 -0.09
C CYS A 20 10.13 -0.83 -0.60
N GLU A 21 11.30 -0.96 0.02
CA GLU A 21 12.53 -0.29 -0.43
C GLU A 21 12.92 -0.71 -1.86
N ALA A 22 12.85 -2.01 -2.16
CA ALA A 22 13.07 -2.52 -3.53
C ALA A 22 12.05 -1.95 -4.54
N ALA A 23 10.79 -1.76 -4.12
CA ALA A 23 9.78 -1.13 -4.96
C ALA A 23 10.08 0.36 -5.18
N ILE A 24 10.47 1.09 -4.14
CA ILE A 24 10.80 2.52 -4.22
C ILE A 24 11.98 2.75 -5.17
N GLU A 25 13.02 1.90 -5.12
CA GLU A 25 14.17 2.00 -6.01
C GLU A 25 13.76 1.99 -7.48
N VAL A 26 12.93 1.02 -7.91
CA VAL A 26 12.48 0.96 -9.31
C VAL A 26 11.46 2.05 -9.66
N MET A 27 10.66 2.49 -8.70
CA MET A 27 9.65 3.52 -8.92
C MET A 27 10.26 4.92 -9.05
N CYS A 28 11.42 5.18 -8.45
CA CYS A 28 12.17 6.42 -8.61
C CYS A 28 12.66 6.65 -10.04
N GLU A 29 12.81 5.58 -10.83
CA GLU A 29 13.18 5.65 -12.24
C GLU A 29 11.98 5.95 -13.16
N VAL A 30 10.75 5.93 -12.63
CA VAL A 30 9.54 6.25 -13.40
C VAL A 30 9.37 7.77 -13.43
N PRO A 31 9.32 8.40 -14.63
CA PRO A 31 9.13 9.84 -14.72
C PRO A 31 7.74 10.25 -14.25
N ASN A 32 7.60 11.53 -13.86
CA ASN A 32 6.33 12.20 -13.57
C ASN A 32 5.57 11.67 -12.34
N VAL A 33 6.20 10.85 -11.50
CA VAL A 33 5.63 10.38 -10.23
C VAL A 33 6.53 10.73 -9.05
N ILE A 34 5.93 10.75 -7.86
CA ILE A 34 6.63 10.84 -6.58
C ILE A 34 5.99 9.87 -5.58
N MET A 35 6.78 9.43 -4.59
CA MET A 35 6.30 8.70 -3.42
C MET A 35 6.49 9.59 -2.19
N PRO A 36 5.48 10.39 -1.79
CA PRO A 36 5.69 11.60 -0.99
C PRO A 36 5.97 11.34 0.50
N PHE A 37 5.85 10.10 0.96
CA PHE A 37 6.08 9.75 2.36
C PHE A 37 7.57 9.56 2.67
N PRO A 38 7.99 9.57 3.95
CA PRO A 38 9.39 9.39 4.32
C PRO A 38 9.97 8.08 3.76
N GLY A 39 10.99 8.19 2.90
CA GLY A 39 11.56 7.04 2.19
C GLY A 39 10.60 6.36 1.20
N GLY A 40 9.48 7.00 0.86
CA GLY A 40 8.42 6.46 0.01
C GLY A 40 7.44 5.51 0.68
N VAL A 41 7.61 5.22 1.98
CA VAL A 41 6.88 4.15 2.67
C VAL A 41 6.00 4.69 3.81
N VAL A 42 4.77 4.19 3.87
CA VAL A 42 3.78 4.49 4.89
C VAL A 42 3.64 3.32 5.84
N ARG A 43 3.82 3.60 7.14
CA ARG A 43 3.66 2.60 8.22
C ARG A 43 2.35 2.70 9.00
N SER A 44 1.65 3.83 8.90
CA SER A 44 0.50 4.11 9.76
C SER A 44 -0.81 3.56 9.21
N GLY A 45 -1.05 3.69 7.90
CA GLY A 45 -2.30 3.31 7.24
C GLY A 45 -3.53 4.06 7.78
N SER A 46 -4.22 4.85 6.97
CA SER A 46 -5.41 5.59 7.42
C SER A 46 -6.71 5.04 6.84
N LYS A 47 -7.78 5.11 7.63
CA LYS A 47 -9.16 4.98 7.15
C LYS A 47 -9.94 6.28 7.39
N VAL A 48 -10.96 6.51 6.59
CA VAL A 48 -11.89 7.63 6.78
C VAL A 48 -12.78 7.36 7.98
N GLY A 49 -12.99 8.42 8.77
CA GLY A 49 -13.75 8.37 10.01
C GLY A 49 -12.93 7.85 11.19
N SER A 50 -13.53 7.93 12.37
CA SER A 50 -12.90 7.55 13.64
C SER A 50 -13.97 7.17 14.66
N LYS A 51 -13.58 6.40 15.67
CA LYS A 51 -14.39 6.21 16.89
C LYS A 51 -14.58 7.53 17.66
N TYR A 52 -13.63 8.47 17.50
CA TYR A 52 -13.69 9.80 18.09
C TYR A 52 -14.24 10.80 17.08
N THR A 53 -15.36 11.44 17.41
CA THR A 53 -16.13 12.30 16.50
C THR A 53 -15.37 13.52 15.97
N THR A 54 -14.33 13.95 16.67
CA THR A 54 -13.49 15.09 16.28
C THR A 54 -12.42 14.76 15.24
N LEU A 55 -12.20 13.46 14.96
CA LEU A 55 -11.15 13.00 14.06
C LEU A 55 -11.74 12.54 12.72
N ASN A 56 -11.31 13.19 11.64
CA ASN A 56 -11.75 12.88 10.28
C ASN A 56 -11.11 11.60 9.71
N ALA A 57 -9.95 11.20 10.24
CA ALA A 57 -9.24 9.99 9.87
C ALA A 57 -8.69 9.30 11.12
N SER A 58 -8.55 7.99 11.04
CA SER A 58 -7.97 7.16 12.10
C SER A 58 -7.14 6.03 11.51
N THR A 59 -6.47 5.26 12.38
CA THR A 59 -5.73 4.07 11.96
C THR A 59 -6.66 3.09 11.25
N ASN A 60 -6.18 2.48 10.17
CA ASN A 60 -6.90 1.41 9.51
C ASN A 60 -6.70 0.08 10.25
N ASP A 61 -7.43 -0.08 11.35
CA ASP A 61 -7.35 -1.22 12.27
C ASP A 61 -7.55 -2.58 11.57
N ALA A 62 -8.31 -2.64 10.48
CA ALA A 62 -8.48 -3.86 9.68
C ALA A 62 -7.13 -4.41 9.15
N PHE A 63 -6.14 -3.53 8.95
CA PHE A 63 -4.78 -3.84 8.50
C PHE A 63 -3.72 -3.69 9.60
N CYS A 64 -4.10 -3.59 10.88
CA CYS A 64 -3.15 -3.54 12.00
C CYS A 64 -2.87 -4.97 12.54
N PRO A 65 -1.66 -5.53 12.38
CA PRO A 65 -1.35 -6.89 12.85
C PRO A 65 -1.56 -7.08 14.36
N THR A 66 -1.28 -6.06 15.16
CA THR A 66 -1.45 -6.09 16.62
C THR A 66 -2.91 -6.07 17.07
N LEU A 67 -3.85 -5.75 16.18
CA LEU A 67 -5.28 -5.64 16.48
C LEU A 67 -6.12 -6.77 15.86
N LYS A 68 -5.49 -7.80 15.24
CA LYS A 68 -6.19 -8.92 14.59
C LYS A 68 -7.30 -9.55 15.45
N GLY A 69 -7.05 -9.71 16.75
CA GLY A 69 -8.01 -10.29 17.69
C GLY A 69 -9.06 -9.32 18.26
N ALA A 70 -8.94 -8.03 17.96
CA ALA A 70 -9.78 -6.96 18.53
C ALA A 70 -10.67 -6.26 17.48
N THR A 71 -10.51 -6.59 16.19
CA THR A 71 -11.30 -6.00 15.10
C THR A 71 -11.63 -7.01 14.01
N LYS A 72 -12.50 -6.62 13.07
CA LYS A 72 -12.69 -7.35 11.82
C LYS A 72 -11.46 -7.12 10.94
N THR A 73 -10.47 -7.98 11.09
CA THR A 73 -9.22 -7.90 10.35
C THR A 73 -9.36 -8.41 8.92
N GLU A 74 -8.62 -7.79 8.01
CA GLU A 74 -8.42 -8.27 6.64
C GLU A 74 -7.15 -9.14 6.53
N LEU A 75 -6.42 -9.36 7.63
CA LEU A 75 -5.13 -10.04 7.67
C LEU A 75 -5.28 -11.53 7.99
N SER A 76 -4.53 -12.38 7.29
CA SER A 76 -4.34 -13.77 7.71
C SER A 76 -3.45 -13.86 8.96
N PRO A 77 -3.51 -14.98 9.70
CA PRO A 77 -2.75 -15.13 10.95
C PRO A 77 -1.24 -14.91 10.78
N ASP A 78 -0.66 -15.26 9.64
CA ASP A 78 0.78 -15.20 9.36
C ASP A 78 1.32 -13.83 8.90
N ILE A 79 0.45 -12.82 8.71
CA ILE A 79 0.86 -11.47 8.28
C ILE A 79 1.18 -10.60 9.50
N GLU A 80 2.46 -10.37 9.78
CA GLU A 80 2.91 -9.60 10.96
C GLU A 80 3.29 -8.15 10.64
N SER A 81 3.31 -7.77 9.36
CA SER A 81 3.53 -6.39 8.96
C SER A 81 2.79 -6.03 7.68
N VAL A 82 2.27 -4.80 7.65
CA VAL A 82 1.66 -4.17 6.49
C VAL A 82 2.32 -2.83 6.30
N MET A 83 2.81 -2.57 5.09
CA MET A 83 3.33 -1.28 4.68
C MET A 83 2.63 -0.84 3.41
N GLU A 84 2.50 0.46 3.23
CA GLU A 84 1.82 1.07 2.10
C GLU A 84 2.81 1.94 1.33
N ILE A 85 2.68 1.95 0.00
CA ILE A 85 3.35 2.92 -0.85
C ILE A 85 2.27 3.78 -1.49
N VAL A 86 2.38 5.10 -1.31
CA VAL A 86 1.49 6.09 -1.92
C VAL A 86 2.23 6.80 -3.03
N ILE A 87 1.53 7.08 -4.12
CA ILE A 87 2.06 7.57 -5.40
C ILE A 87 1.19 8.73 -5.85
N ASP A 88 1.85 9.86 -6.09
CA ASP A 88 1.26 11.00 -6.78
C ASP A 88 1.94 11.16 -8.13
N GLY A 89 1.19 11.57 -9.16
CA GLY A 89 1.72 11.70 -10.51
C GLY A 89 0.99 12.72 -11.37
N LEU A 90 1.61 13.11 -12.49
CA LEU A 90 1.03 14.08 -13.41
C LEU A 90 -0.21 13.53 -14.14
N SER A 91 -0.25 12.22 -14.42
CA SER A 91 -1.41 11.53 -15.01
C SER A 91 -1.74 10.21 -14.31
N GLN A 92 -2.92 9.65 -14.62
CA GLN A 92 -3.29 8.29 -14.18
C GLN A 92 -2.36 7.23 -14.80
N GLU A 93 -1.91 7.45 -16.03
CA GLU A 93 -1.01 6.53 -16.73
C GLU A 93 0.37 6.47 -16.07
N ASP A 94 0.91 7.61 -15.64
CA ASP A 94 2.18 7.66 -14.91
C ASP A 94 2.08 6.88 -13.59
N ILE A 95 0.97 7.03 -12.86
CA ILE A 95 0.72 6.28 -11.63
C ILE A 95 0.58 4.78 -11.92
N ASN A 96 -0.14 4.37 -12.98
CA ASN A 96 -0.27 2.96 -13.36
C ASN A 96 1.11 2.33 -13.64
N LYS A 97 1.99 3.05 -14.36
CA LYS A 97 3.36 2.60 -14.65
C LYS A 97 4.16 2.40 -13.36
N ALA A 98 4.10 3.36 -12.44
CA ALA A 98 4.76 3.28 -11.14
C ALA A 98 4.22 2.13 -10.28
N MET A 99 2.90 1.98 -10.20
CA MET A 99 2.27 0.87 -9.47
C MET A 99 2.69 -0.49 -10.04
N ARG A 100 2.68 -0.66 -11.37
CA ARG A 100 3.11 -1.90 -12.02
C ARG A 100 4.57 -2.21 -11.71
N ALA A 101 5.46 -1.23 -11.84
CA ALA A 101 6.89 -1.40 -11.56
C ALA A 101 7.14 -1.80 -10.11
N GLY A 102 6.54 -1.07 -9.15
CA GLY A 102 6.68 -1.35 -7.72
C GLY A 102 6.12 -2.72 -7.33
N ILE A 103 4.90 -3.05 -7.76
CA ILE A 103 4.28 -4.35 -7.48
C ILE A 103 5.11 -5.49 -8.07
N GLN A 104 5.62 -5.33 -9.30
CA GLN A 104 6.48 -6.34 -9.91
C GLN A 104 7.77 -6.55 -9.12
N ALA A 105 8.43 -5.48 -8.65
CA ALA A 105 9.63 -5.58 -7.82
C ALA A 105 9.35 -6.32 -6.51
N VAL A 106 8.23 -6.04 -5.84
CA VAL A 106 7.82 -6.80 -4.66
C VAL A 106 7.58 -8.26 -5.01
N CYS A 107 6.80 -8.55 -6.06
CA CYS A 107 6.52 -9.93 -6.48
C CYS A 107 7.78 -10.71 -6.86
N ASN A 108 8.80 -10.06 -7.40
CA ASN A 108 10.08 -10.70 -7.76
C ASN A 108 10.86 -11.20 -6.53
N LEU A 109 10.76 -10.50 -5.38
CA LEU A 109 11.28 -11.02 -4.12
C LEU A 109 10.48 -12.25 -3.66
N GLY A 110 9.16 -12.21 -3.85
CA GLY A 110 8.26 -13.36 -3.72
C GLY A 110 8.11 -13.92 -2.31
N ALA A 111 7.39 -15.04 -2.23
CA ALA A 111 6.99 -15.66 -0.97
C ALA A 111 8.17 -16.18 -0.12
N ALA A 112 9.30 -16.50 -0.74
CA ALA A 112 10.52 -16.91 -0.03
C ALA A 112 11.08 -15.78 0.86
N ASN A 113 10.83 -14.52 0.49
CA ASN A 113 11.17 -13.34 1.27
C ASN A 113 10.02 -12.88 2.19
N GLY A 114 9.06 -13.76 2.46
CA GLY A 114 7.98 -13.52 3.43
C GLY A 114 6.85 -12.63 2.93
N ILE A 115 6.83 -12.27 1.64
CA ILE A 115 5.73 -11.52 1.03
C ILE A 115 4.54 -12.47 0.84
N LYS A 116 3.37 -12.09 1.36
CA LYS A 116 2.18 -12.94 1.34
C LYS A 116 1.09 -12.43 0.42
N ARG A 117 0.90 -11.11 0.38
CA ARG A 117 -0.20 -10.52 -0.39
C ARG A 117 0.12 -9.10 -0.78
N ILE A 118 -0.31 -8.73 -1.97
CA ILE A 118 -0.46 -7.34 -2.39
C ILE A 118 -1.94 -6.97 -2.32
N SER A 119 -2.23 -5.78 -1.80
CA SER A 119 -3.57 -5.21 -1.78
C SER A 119 -3.52 -3.72 -2.12
N ALA A 120 -4.64 -3.02 -2.04
CA ALA A 120 -4.69 -1.57 -2.20
C ALA A 120 -5.73 -0.97 -1.24
N GLY A 121 -5.37 0.16 -0.64
CA GLY A 121 -6.27 0.99 0.14
C GLY A 121 -7.28 1.69 -0.77
N ASN A 122 -8.55 1.65 -0.38
CA ASN A 122 -9.61 2.38 -1.05
C ASN A 122 -10.65 2.84 -0.04
N TYR A 123 -11.52 3.75 -0.46
CA TYR A 123 -12.56 4.33 0.38
C TYR A 123 -13.97 3.98 -0.12
N GLY A 124 -14.15 2.73 -0.59
CA GLY A 124 -15.42 2.21 -1.10
C GLY A 124 -15.90 2.85 -2.40
N GLY A 125 -15.00 3.45 -3.17
CA GLY A 125 -15.29 4.09 -4.47
C GLY A 125 -16.05 5.42 -4.40
N LYS A 126 -16.27 5.97 -3.19
CA LYS A 126 -17.14 7.14 -2.98
C LYS A 126 -16.42 8.49 -2.86
N LEU A 127 -15.09 8.48 -2.75
CA LEU A 127 -14.27 9.67 -2.46
C LEU A 127 -13.41 10.12 -3.64
N GLY A 128 -12.63 9.20 -4.21
CA GLY A 128 -11.71 9.50 -5.31
C GLY A 128 -12.35 9.28 -6.68
N PRO A 129 -12.13 10.19 -7.66
CA PRO A 129 -12.61 10.00 -9.03
C PRO A 129 -11.77 9.00 -9.84
N PHE A 130 -10.58 8.64 -9.37
CA PHE A 130 -9.66 7.69 -10.03
C PHE A 130 -9.64 6.36 -9.29
N HIS A 131 -9.87 5.25 -10.00
CA HIS A 131 -9.81 3.90 -9.46
C HIS A 131 -8.66 3.15 -10.14
N PHE A 132 -7.74 2.62 -9.32
CA PHE A 132 -6.55 1.92 -9.76
C PHE A 132 -6.73 0.42 -9.52
N HIS A 133 -7.36 -0.27 -10.47
CA HIS A 133 -7.63 -1.70 -10.34
C HIS A 133 -6.35 -2.51 -10.55
N LEU A 134 -5.85 -3.16 -9.49
CA LEU A 134 -4.59 -3.90 -9.54
C LEU A 134 -4.57 -4.99 -10.61
N GLN A 135 -5.70 -5.66 -10.86
CA GLN A 135 -5.80 -6.67 -11.91
C GLN A 135 -5.56 -6.10 -13.31
N GLU A 136 -6.05 -4.89 -13.58
CA GLU A 136 -5.86 -4.22 -14.88
C GLU A 136 -4.42 -3.68 -15.02
N ILE A 137 -3.86 -3.15 -13.93
CA ILE A 137 -2.47 -2.64 -13.90
C ILE A 137 -1.46 -3.78 -14.14
N MET A 138 -1.75 -4.97 -13.60
CA MET A 138 -0.87 -6.14 -13.65
C MET A 138 -1.12 -7.07 -14.83
N ALA A 139 -2.08 -6.74 -15.70
CA ALA A 139 -2.34 -7.50 -16.93
C ALA A 139 -1.18 -7.44 -17.95
#